data_AF-A0A9W7WMB5-F1
#
_entry.id   AF-A0A9W7WMB5-F1
#
_cell.length_a   1.000
_cell.length_b   1.000
_cell.length_c   1.000
_cell.angle_alpha   90.00
_cell.angle_beta   90.00
_cell.angle_gamma   90.00
#
_symmetry.space_group_name_H-M   'P 1'
#
loop_
_entity.id
_entity.type
_entity.pdbx_description
1 polymer ?
#
loop_
_entity_poly.entity_id
_entity_poly.type
_entity_poly.pdbx_seq_one_letter_code
_entity_poly.pdbx_strand_id
1 'polypeptide(L)'
;MAYTGLELSFYSGVYGTCIGATTHFGDTAKGLIGGGLFGLVLKNSRFRRTSVVFLGMVVHFVAFYLIFLNIPHDAPVVLNTSSQHKPYLMPTVSVALLCSFLLGLGDSCFNTQLYSILGWAYSEQSAPAFAIFKFIQSIFAALAFFYSGYMLLTWQLLVMVVLGFTGTLCFFMVERMQNVLADTQEY
;
A
#
# COMPACT_ATOMS: atom_id res chain seq x y z
N MET A 1 -7.10 -2.63 -7.11
CA MET A 1 -8.09 -3.23 -6.17
C MET A 1 -7.44 -4.34 -5.33
N ALA A 2 -6.90 -5.40 -5.94
CA ALA A 2 -6.21 -6.46 -5.20
C ALA A 2 -5.00 -5.95 -4.40
N TYR A 3 -4.11 -5.19 -5.06
CA TYR A 3 -2.92 -4.61 -4.42
C TYR A 3 -3.25 -3.75 -3.19
N THR A 4 -4.26 -2.86 -3.27
CA THR A 4 -4.67 -2.00 -2.16
C THR A 4 -5.33 -2.77 -1.01
N GLY A 5 -5.79 -4.01 -1.24
CA GLY A 5 -6.24 -4.91 -0.17
C GLY A 5 -5.08 -5.56 0.56
N LEU A 6 -4.10 -6.06 -0.19
CA LEU A 6 -2.88 -6.63 0.37
C LEU A 6 -2.06 -5.58 1.14
N GLU A 7 -1.96 -4.37 0.59
CA GLU A 7 -1.26 -3.25 1.20
C GLU A 7 -1.89 -2.83 2.51
N LEU A 8 -3.22 -2.69 2.56
CA LEU A 8 -3.93 -2.34 3.77
C LEU A 8 -3.63 -3.33 4.92
N SER A 9 -3.63 -4.64 4.65
CA SER A 9 -3.29 -5.67 5.65
C SER A 9 -1.82 -5.67 6.02
N PHE A 10 -0.93 -5.42 5.06
CA PHE A 10 0.50 -5.33 5.32
C PHE A 10 0.82 -4.15 6.23
N TYR A 11 0.31 -2.96 5.92
CA TYR A 11 0.51 -1.74 6.68
C TYR A 11 -0.13 -1.80 8.07
N SER A 12 -1.40 -2.19 8.16
CA SER A 12 -2.13 -2.19 9.45
C SER A 12 -1.85 -3.39 10.35
N GLY A 13 -1.40 -4.50 9.77
CA GLY A 13 -1.23 -5.78 10.47
C GLY A 13 0.21 -6.24 10.51
N VAL A 14 0.73 -6.70 9.37
CA VAL A 14 2.03 -7.38 9.27
C VAL A 14 3.18 -6.51 9.71
N TYR A 15 3.20 -5.24 9.29
CA TYR A 15 4.25 -4.32 9.66
C TYR A 15 4.21 -3.99 11.15
N GLY A 16 3.00 -3.81 11.72
CA GLY A 16 2.81 -3.62 13.16
C GLY A 16 3.29 -4.81 13.99
N THR A 17 3.01 -6.04 13.56
CA THR A 17 3.49 -7.25 14.25
C THR A 17 5.01 -7.40 14.13
N CYS A 18 5.61 -7.06 12.99
CA CYS A 18 7.08 -7.08 12.82
C CYS A 18 7.80 -6.09 13.75
N ILE A 19 7.24 -4.90 13.95
CA ILE A 19 7.75 -3.94 14.94
C ILE A 19 7.66 -4.54 16.35
N GLY A 20 6.51 -5.10 16.72
CA GLY A 20 6.28 -5.67 18.06
C GLY A 20 7.17 -6.89 18.37
N ALA A 21 7.53 -7.69 17.37
CA ALA A 21 8.43 -8.84 17.51
C ALA A 21 9.91 -8.43 17.67
N THR A 22 10.26 -7.17 17.36
CA THR A 22 11.64 -6.69 17.47
C THR A 22 11.83 -6.02 18.84
N THR A 23 12.61 -6.64 19.73
CA THR A 23 12.83 -6.26 21.14
C THR A 23 13.48 -4.88 21.37
N HIS A 24 13.77 -4.13 20.31
CA HIS A 24 14.36 -2.78 20.35
C HIS A 24 13.33 -1.64 20.34
N PHE A 25 12.05 -1.93 20.14
CA PHE A 25 11.00 -0.92 20.08
C PHE A 25 10.16 -0.96 21.38
N GLY A 26 10.36 0.03 22.26
CA GLY A 26 9.55 0.22 23.47
C GLY A 26 8.11 0.68 23.17
N ASP A 27 7.36 1.05 24.21
CA ASP A 27 5.90 1.34 24.21
C ASP A 27 5.41 2.47 23.26
N THR A 28 6.28 3.10 22.48
CA THR A 28 5.97 4.30 21.66
C THR A 28 5.53 3.99 20.21
N ALA A 29 5.15 2.75 19.89
CA ALA A 29 4.82 2.34 18.52
C ALA A 29 3.34 2.58 18.08
N LYS A 30 2.47 3.12 18.94
CA LYS A 30 0.99 3.09 18.71
C LYS A 30 0.35 4.38 18.17
N GLY A 31 1.10 5.33 17.63
CA GLY A 31 0.50 6.61 17.24
C GLY A 31 1.07 7.23 15.99
N LEU A 32 0.62 6.78 14.80
CA LEU A 32 0.29 7.69 13.69
C LEU A 32 -0.35 6.92 12.51
N ILE A 33 -1.69 6.87 12.47
CA ILE A 33 -2.44 6.60 11.23
C ILE A 33 -2.74 7.98 10.64
N GLY A 34 -1.88 8.48 9.75
CA GLY A 34 -1.91 9.86 9.27
C GLY A 34 -1.97 9.98 7.74
N GLY A 35 -3.00 9.42 7.10
CA GLY A 35 -3.25 9.55 5.65
C GLY A 35 -4.02 10.82 5.25
N GLY A 36 -3.89 11.91 6.01
CA GLY A 36 -4.89 12.97 6.04
C GLY A 36 -4.66 14.23 5.20
N LEU A 37 -3.48 14.47 4.58
CA LEU A 37 -3.13 15.83 4.13
C LEU A 37 -2.54 15.99 2.72
N PHE A 38 -2.88 15.14 1.75
CA PHE A 38 -2.38 15.32 0.37
C PHE A 38 -3.44 15.24 -0.75
N GLY A 39 -4.73 15.31 -0.42
CA GLY A 39 -5.79 15.40 -1.43
C GLY A 39 -5.97 16.79 -2.06
N LEU A 40 -5.42 17.84 -1.45
CA LEU A 40 -5.86 19.23 -1.70
C LEU A 40 -4.89 20.15 -2.46
N VAL A 41 -3.68 19.70 -2.83
CA VAL A 41 -2.61 20.65 -3.25
C VAL A 41 -2.36 20.77 -4.76
N LEU A 42 -3.07 20.06 -5.63
CA LEU A 42 -2.70 20.11 -7.06
C LEU A 42 -3.90 20.51 -7.94
N LYS A 43 -3.67 21.40 -8.91
CA LYS A 43 -4.70 22.19 -9.64
C LYS A 43 -4.55 22.09 -11.18
N ASN A 44 -4.26 20.90 -11.74
CA ASN A 44 -4.29 20.70 -13.20
C ASN A 44 -4.76 19.30 -13.65
N SER A 45 -5.46 19.16 -14.78
CA SER A 45 -6.60 18.22 -14.90
C SER A 45 -6.46 16.89 -15.67
N ARG A 46 -5.33 16.51 -16.30
CA ARG A 46 -5.24 15.16 -16.94
C ARG A 46 -3.96 14.36 -16.62
N PHE A 47 -2.81 15.01 -16.58
CA PHE A 47 -1.52 14.36 -16.30
C PHE A 47 -1.28 14.00 -14.80
N ARG A 48 -2.22 14.36 -13.93
CA ARG A 48 -2.03 14.30 -12.47
C ARG A 48 -2.40 12.98 -11.82
N ARG A 49 -3.44 12.28 -12.30
CA ARG A 49 -3.86 11.01 -11.67
C ARG A 49 -2.77 9.96 -11.79
N THR A 50 -2.30 9.75 -13.01
CA THR A 50 -1.15 8.88 -13.35
C THR A 50 0.11 9.25 -12.56
N SER A 51 0.44 10.55 -12.48
CA SER A 51 1.62 11.02 -11.73
C SER A 51 1.52 10.78 -10.22
N VAL A 52 0.33 10.92 -9.63
CA VAL A 52 0.13 10.66 -8.19
C VAL A 52 0.18 9.16 -7.89
N VAL A 53 -0.37 8.30 -8.75
CA VAL A 53 -0.24 6.84 -8.61
C VAL A 53 1.22 6.41 -8.76
N PHE A 54 1.94 6.98 -9.73
CA PHE A 54 3.37 6.72 -9.91
C PHE A 54 4.19 7.12 -8.67
N LEU A 55 3.91 8.31 -8.12
CA LEU A 55 4.53 8.76 -6.87
C LEU A 55 4.24 7.77 -5.73
N GLY A 56 2.99 7.36 -5.56
CA GLY A 56 2.60 6.36 -4.56
C GLY A 56 3.35 5.04 -4.70
N MET A 57 3.54 4.57 -5.94
CA MET A 57 4.29 3.35 -6.25
C MET A 57 5.76 3.48 -5.84
N VAL A 58 6.42 4.59 -6.21
CA VAL A 58 7.82 4.84 -5.85
C VAL A 58 7.96 4.92 -4.33
N VAL A 59 7.06 5.63 -3.65
CA VAL A 59 7.04 5.75 -2.19
C VAL A 59 6.88 4.37 -1.52
N HIS A 60 5.95 3.54 -1.98
CA HIS A 60 5.80 2.16 -1.48
C HIS A 60 7.05 1.31 -1.71
N PHE A 61 7.69 1.40 -2.87
CA PHE A 61 8.89 0.60 -3.16
C PHE A 61 10.07 1.01 -2.28
N VAL A 62 10.24 2.32 -2.03
CA VAL A 62 11.21 2.83 -1.06
C VAL A 62 10.89 2.31 0.34
N ALA A 63 9.63 2.35 0.77
CA ALA A 63 9.22 1.81 2.06
C ALA A 63 9.51 0.31 2.18
N PHE A 64 9.12 -0.49 1.18
CA PHE A 64 9.37 -1.94 1.16
C PHE A 64 10.86 -2.26 1.20
N TYR A 65 11.70 -1.50 0.49
CA TYR A 65 13.15 -1.66 0.53
C TYR A 65 13.74 -1.32 1.90
N LEU A 66 13.30 -0.22 2.53
CA LEU A 66 13.72 0.12 3.88
C LEU A 66 13.29 -0.95 4.90
N ILE A 67 12.08 -1.49 4.77
CA ILE A 67 11.58 -2.58 5.62
C ILE A 67 12.43 -3.84 5.44
N PHE A 68 12.77 -4.20 4.21
CA PHE A 68 13.65 -5.34 3.92
C PHE A 68 15.03 -5.21 4.58
N LEU A 69 15.59 -4.00 4.64
CA LEU A 69 16.89 -3.78 5.26
C LEU A 69 16.83 -3.77 6.80
N ASN A 70 15.74 -3.26 7.39
CA ASN A 70 15.65 -2.99 8.83
C ASN A 70 14.98 -4.10 9.63
N ILE A 71 14.15 -4.95 9.01
CA ILE A 71 13.38 -5.98 9.70
C ILE A 71 13.87 -7.37 9.27
N PRO A 72 14.12 -8.29 10.23
CA PRO A 72 14.57 -9.63 9.88
C PRO A 72 13.48 -10.44 9.17
N HIS A 73 13.91 -11.32 8.27
CA HIS A 73 13.04 -12.04 7.35
C HIS A 73 11.97 -12.91 8.01
N ASP A 74 12.28 -13.47 9.17
CA ASP A 74 11.45 -14.37 9.95
C ASP A 74 10.50 -13.64 10.91
N ALA A 75 10.62 -12.31 11.06
CA ALA A 75 9.80 -11.49 11.98
C ALA A 75 8.28 -11.76 11.94
N PRO A 76 7.64 -11.97 10.77
CA PRO A 76 6.20 -12.26 10.73
C PRO A 76 5.81 -13.63 11.32
N VAL A 77 6.75 -14.58 11.39
CA VAL A 77 6.51 -15.98 11.74
C VAL A 77 6.91 -16.27 13.20
N VAL A 78 7.95 -15.62 13.71
CA VAL A 78 8.45 -15.79 15.09
C VAL A 78 7.88 -14.74 16.05
N LEU A 79 6.54 -14.73 16.18
CA LEU A 79 5.82 -13.81 17.08
C LEU A 79 6.15 -14.00 18.58
N ASN A 80 6.58 -15.19 19.00
CA ASN A 80 6.79 -15.56 20.41
C ASN A 80 8.26 -15.90 20.77
N THR A 81 9.17 -15.81 19.81
CA THR A 81 10.60 -16.11 20.00
C THR A 81 11.43 -15.00 19.36
N SER A 82 12.60 -14.69 19.93
CA SER A 82 13.50 -13.73 19.30
C SER A 82 13.92 -14.26 17.92
N SER A 83 13.79 -13.41 16.90
CA SER A 83 14.28 -13.69 15.54
C SER A 83 15.71 -14.23 15.59
N GLN A 84 15.94 -15.33 14.89
CA GLN A 84 17.25 -15.97 14.82
C GLN A 84 18.15 -15.31 13.76
N HIS A 85 17.56 -14.47 12.90
CA HIS A 85 18.25 -13.78 11.82
C HIS A 85 18.53 -12.32 12.19
N LYS A 86 19.77 -11.88 11.95
CA LYS A 86 20.13 -10.47 12.13
C LYS A 86 19.62 -9.65 10.93
N PRO A 87 18.98 -8.49 11.17
CA PRO A 87 18.64 -7.55 10.11
C PRO A 87 19.91 -6.97 9.47
N TYR A 88 19.80 -6.52 8.22
CA TYR A 88 20.94 -5.95 7.47
C TYR A 88 21.39 -4.59 8.02
N LEU A 89 20.42 -3.78 8.47
CA LEU A 89 20.63 -2.55 9.21
C LEU A 89 20.15 -2.70 10.64
N MET A 90 20.79 -1.99 11.56
CA MET A 90 20.36 -1.98 12.96
C MET A 90 18.97 -1.33 13.06
N PRO A 91 17.95 -2.02 13.60
CA PRO A 91 16.59 -1.49 13.67
C PRO A 91 16.57 -0.24 14.54
N THR A 92 16.03 0.86 14.02
CA THR A 92 15.86 2.10 14.79
C THR A 92 14.41 2.61 14.72
N VAL A 93 13.96 3.23 15.81
CA VAL A 93 12.62 3.83 15.92
C VAL A 93 12.35 4.82 14.80
N SER A 94 13.34 5.66 14.46
CA SER A 94 13.21 6.66 13.40
C SER A 94 12.96 6.05 12.02
N VAL A 95 13.64 4.94 11.68
CA VAL A 95 13.40 4.27 10.40
C VAL A 95 12.05 3.56 10.38
N ALA A 96 11.63 2.97 11.50
CA ALA A 96 10.31 2.37 11.59
C ALA A 96 9.19 3.40 11.43
N LEU A 97 9.32 4.58 12.04
CA LEU A 97 8.39 5.70 11.86
C LEU A 97 8.39 6.24 10.42
N LEU A 98 9.56 6.34 9.80
CA LEU A 98 9.67 6.73 8.39
C LEU A 98 8.96 5.73 7.47
N CYS A 99 9.16 4.42 7.68
CA CYS A 99 8.46 3.38 6.94
C CYS A 99 6.94 3.45 7.14
N SER A 100 6.43 3.63 8.38
CA SER A 100 4.99 3.85 8.62
C SER A 100 4.45 5.03 7.84
N PHE A 101 5.17 6.16 7.87
CA PHE A 101 4.79 7.37 7.16
C PHE A 101 4.76 7.16 5.64
N LEU A 102 5.80 6.53 5.07
CA LEU A 102 5.87 6.26 3.64
C LEU A 102 4.78 5.28 3.18
N LEU A 103 4.50 4.22 3.94
CA LEU A 103 3.38 3.31 3.65
C LEU A 103 2.05 4.07 3.65
N GLY A 104 1.76 4.83 4.71
CA GLY A 104 0.53 5.63 4.78
C GLY A 104 0.41 6.68 3.66
N LEU A 105 1.52 7.30 3.27
CA LEU A 105 1.58 8.26 2.16
C LEU A 105 1.26 7.58 0.82
N GLY A 106 1.84 6.41 0.55
CA GLY A 106 1.59 5.66 -0.68
C GLY A 106 0.15 5.12 -0.76
N ASP A 107 -0.39 4.56 0.33
CA ASP A 107 -1.77 4.07 0.39
C ASP A 107 -2.77 5.20 0.08
N SER A 108 -2.53 6.38 0.68
CA SER A 108 -3.34 7.57 0.42
C SER A 108 -3.30 7.99 -1.05
N CYS A 109 -2.13 7.92 -1.70
CA CYS A 109 -2.00 8.20 -3.13
C CYS A 109 -2.81 7.22 -3.98
N PHE A 110 -2.67 5.92 -3.75
CA PHE A 110 -3.38 4.89 -4.52
C PHE A 110 -4.89 4.97 -4.31
N ASN A 111 -5.35 5.01 -3.05
CA ASN A 111 -6.78 5.01 -2.74
C ASN A 111 -7.48 6.26 -3.28
N THR A 112 -6.86 7.45 -3.13
CA THR A 112 -7.44 8.70 -3.67
C THR A 112 -7.64 8.63 -5.18
N GLN A 113 -6.64 8.14 -5.93
CA GLN A 113 -6.74 8.08 -7.38
C GLN A 113 -7.66 6.95 -7.86
N LEU A 114 -7.69 5.80 -7.18
CA LEU A 114 -8.62 4.72 -7.47
C LEU A 114 -10.08 5.12 -7.21
N TYR A 115 -10.35 5.84 -6.12
CA TYR A 115 -11.69 6.40 -5.88
C TYR A 115 -12.05 7.44 -6.93
N SER A 116 -11.09 8.27 -7.36
CA SER A 116 -11.33 9.29 -8.38
C SER A 116 -11.68 8.70 -9.74
N ILE A 117 -10.98 7.65 -10.19
CA ILE A 117 -11.31 6.99 -11.46
C ILE A 117 -12.62 6.21 -11.36
N LEU A 118 -12.87 5.52 -10.24
CA LEU A 118 -14.09 4.74 -10.05
C LEU A 118 -15.34 5.63 -9.98
N GLY A 119 -15.25 6.76 -9.26
CA GLY A 119 -16.33 7.73 -9.16
C GLY A 119 -16.60 8.48 -10.48
N TRP A 120 -15.58 8.60 -11.35
CA TRP A 120 -15.77 9.14 -12.69
C TRP A 120 -16.38 8.11 -13.65
N ALA A 121 -15.83 6.89 -13.68
CA ALA A 121 -16.24 5.81 -14.58
C ALA A 121 -17.67 5.31 -14.31
N TYR A 122 -18.09 5.31 -13.04
CA TYR A 122 -19.40 4.84 -12.59
C TYR A 122 -20.14 5.95 -11.84
N SER A 123 -20.12 7.18 -12.35
CA SER A 123 -20.74 8.33 -11.69
C SER A 123 -22.22 8.12 -11.36
N GLU A 124 -22.99 7.51 -12.28
CA GLU A 124 -24.42 7.20 -12.09
C GLU A 124 -24.68 6.04 -11.12
N GLN A 125 -23.75 5.09 -11.01
CA GLN A 125 -23.88 3.89 -10.17
C GLN A 125 -22.67 3.74 -9.23
N SER A 126 -22.30 4.84 -8.59
CA SER A 126 -21.08 4.90 -7.79
C SER A 126 -21.16 3.97 -6.58
N ALA A 127 -22.27 3.97 -5.83
CA ALA A 127 -22.41 3.15 -4.63
C ALA A 127 -22.17 1.63 -4.86
N PRO A 128 -22.81 0.97 -5.85
CA PRO A 128 -22.48 -0.41 -6.20
C PRO A 128 -21.02 -0.62 -6.62
N ALA A 129 -20.45 0.30 -7.41
CA ALA A 129 -19.06 0.20 -7.87
C ALA A 129 -18.07 0.27 -6.69
N PHE A 130 -18.26 1.22 -5.77
CA PHE A 130 -17.47 1.33 -4.54
C PHE A 130 -17.67 0.11 -3.61
N ALA A 131 -18.87 -0.47 -3.56
CA ALA A 131 -19.14 -1.69 -2.80
C ALA A 131 -18.33 -2.88 -3.35
N ILE A 132 -18.32 -3.10 -4.67
CA ILE A 132 -17.51 -4.14 -5.31
C ILE A 132 -16.02 -3.90 -5.06
N PHE A 133 -15.56 -2.65 -5.19
CA PHE A 133 -14.18 -2.28 -4.90
C PHE A 133 -13.78 -2.68 -3.47
N LYS A 134 -14.60 -2.32 -2.48
CA LYS A 134 -14.34 -2.63 -1.06
C LYS A 134 -14.43 -4.12 -0.76
N PHE A 135 -15.35 -4.83 -1.41
CA PHE A 135 -15.47 -6.28 -1.29
C PHE A 135 -14.23 -7.01 -1.81
N ILE A 136 -13.71 -6.62 -2.98
CA ILE A 136 -12.46 -7.17 -3.50
C ILE A 136 -11.31 -6.81 -2.55
N GLN A 137 -11.23 -5.54 -2.11
CA GLN A 137 -10.19 -5.10 -1.18
C GLN A 137 -10.20 -5.94 0.11
N SER A 138 -11.37 -6.25 0.67
CA SER A 138 -11.48 -7.03 1.91
C SER A 138 -11.12 -8.51 1.71
N ILE A 139 -11.44 -9.13 0.57
CA ILE A 139 -11.01 -10.50 0.26
C ILE A 139 -9.48 -10.59 0.25
N PHE A 140 -8.82 -9.71 -0.51
CA PHE A 140 -7.36 -9.73 -0.58
C PHE A 140 -6.73 -9.37 0.76
N ALA A 141 -7.33 -8.44 1.51
CA ALA A 141 -6.90 -8.13 2.87
C ALA A 141 -6.98 -9.37 3.80
N ALA A 142 -8.08 -10.11 3.75
CA ALA A 142 -8.26 -11.33 4.54
C ALA A 142 -7.26 -12.42 4.15
N LEU A 143 -7.00 -12.60 2.85
CA LEU A 143 -5.96 -13.52 2.36
C LEU A 143 -4.58 -13.12 2.88
N ALA A 144 -4.23 -11.83 2.84
CA ALA A 144 -2.99 -11.31 3.40
C ALA A 144 -2.84 -11.60 4.89
N PHE A 145 -3.89 -11.34 5.68
CA PHE A 145 -3.87 -11.69 7.09
C PHE A 145 -3.67 -13.19 7.31
N PHE A 146 -4.37 -14.02 6.54
CA PHE A 146 -4.28 -15.47 6.69
C PHE A 146 -2.88 -16.01 6.40
N TYR A 147 -2.23 -15.61 5.29
CA TYR A 147 -0.89 -16.12 4.98
C TYR A 147 0.23 -15.43 5.77
N SER A 148 -0.02 -14.26 6.38
CA SER A 148 1.03 -13.43 6.98
C SER A 148 1.87 -14.12 8.06
N GLY A 149 1.26 -14.99 8.87
CA GLY A 149 1.96 -15.72 9.93
C GLY A 149 2.70 -16.97 9.46
N TYR A 150 2.48 -17.40 8.22
CA TYR A 150 3.10 -18.60 7.64
C TYR A 150 4.18 -18.27 6.60
N MET A 151 4.11 -17.08 6.01
CA MET A 151 5.01 -16.64 4.95
C MET A 151 6.04 -15.66 5.50
N LEU A 152 7.30 -15.83 5.08
CA LEU A 152 8.39 -14.96 5.51
C LEU A 152 8.30 -13.55 4.87
N LEU A 153 8.87 -12.54 5.52
CA LEU A 153 8.70 -11.13 5.16
C LEU A 153 9.14 -10.80 3.74
N THR A 154 10.25 -11.38 3.25
CA THR A 154 10.80 -11.05 1.92
C THR A 154 9.88 -11.54 0.83
N TRP A 155 9.22 -12.70 1.02
CA TRP A 155 8.21 -13.19 0.09
C TRP A 155 6.98 -12.28 0.08
N GLN A 156 6.55 -11.80 1.25
CA GLN A 156 5.44 -10.85 1.33
C GLN A 156 5.78 -9.53 0.61
N LEU A 157 6.97 -8.97 0.85
CA LEU A 157 7.45 -7.76 0.16
C LEU A 157 7.58 -7.96 -1.35
N LEU A 158 8.07 -9.12 -1.80
CA LEU A 158 8.19 -9.45 -3.21
C LEU A 158 6.81 -9.49 -3.90
N VAL A 159 5.83 -10.14 -3.27
CA VAL A 159 4.44 -10.15 -3.75
C VAL A 159 3.90 -8.73 -3.85
N MET A 160 4.18 -7.89 -2.86
CA MET A 160 3.76 -6.49 -2.83
C MET A 160 4.39 -5.65 -3.94
N VAL A 161 5.67 -5.85 -4.25
CA VAL A 161 6.36 -5.17 -5.36
C VAL A 161 5.77 -5.60 -6.70
N VAL A 162 5.62 -6.91 -6.93
CA VAL A 162 5.09 -7.45 -8.20
C VAL A 162 3.65 -7.00 -8.44
N LEU A 163 2.78 -7.11 -7.43
CA LEU A 163 1.38 -6.71 -7.55
C LEU A 163 1.21 -5.19 -7.57
N GLY A 164 2.06 -4.44 -6.87
CA GLY A 164 2.08 -2.97 -6.93
C GLY A 164 2.48 -2.45 -8.31
N PHE A 165 3.53 -3.05 -8.91
CA PHE A 165 3.95 -2.75 -10.28
C PHE A 165 2.83 -3.07 -11.28
N THR A 166 2.30 -4.30 -11.23
CA THR A 166 1.23 -4.76 -12.12
C THR A 166 -0.03 -3.92 -11.97
N GLY A 167 -0.42 -3.61 -10.73
CA GLY A 167 -1.57 -2.76 -10.43
C GLY A 167 -1.43 -1.34 -10.97
N THR A 168 -0.22 -0.77 -10.91
CA THR A 168 0.07 0.56 -11.48
C THR A 168 -0.02 0.56 -13.01
N LEU A 169 0.53 -0.47 -13.67
CA LEU A 169 0.37 -0.64 -15.11
C LEU A 169 -1.09 -0.78 -15.53
N CYS A 170 -1.86 -1.61 -14.83
CA CYS A 170 -3.30 -1.73 -15.07
C CYS A 170 -4.03 -0.40 -14.89
N PHE A 171 -3.67 0.39 -13.86
CA PHE A 171 -4.25 1.72 -13.66
C PHE A 171 -3.95 2.64 -14.85
N PHE A 172 -2.71 2.65 -15.36
CA PHE A 172 -2.35 3.46 -16.53
C PHE A 172 -3.08 3.02 -17.80
N MET A 173 -3.28 1.72 -17.99
CA MET A 173 -4.05 1.19 -19.12
C MET A 173 -5.51 1.64 -19.05
N VAL A 174 -6.15 1.52 -17.90
CA VAL A 174 -7.55 1.92 -17.70
C VAL A 174 -7.71 3.43 -17.87
N GLU A 175 -6.85 4.24 -17.25
CA GLU A 175 -6.86 5.69 -17.40
C GLU A 175 -6.69 6.09 -18.88
N ARG A 176 -5.77 5.45 -19.62
CA ARG A 176 -5.59 5.72 -21.05
C ARG A 176 -6.83 5.36 -21.87
N MET A 177 -7.44 4.21 -21.61
CA MET A 177 -8.66 3.79 -22.31
C MET A 177 -9.83 4.75 -22.07
N GLN A 178 -10.00 5.20 -20.83
CA GLN A 178 -11.02 6.18 -20.44
C GLN A 178 -10.82 7.54 -21.11
N ASN A 179 -9.57 7.99 -21.24
CA ASN A 179 -9.25 9.22 -21.98
C ASN A 179 -9.60 9.11 -23.48
N VAL A 180 -9.30 7.98 -24.12
CA VAL A 180 -9.64 7.76 -25.54
C VAL A 180 -11.16 7.75 -25.76
N LEU A 181 -11.91 7.11 -24.86
CA LEU A 181 -13.38 7.10 -24.88
C LEU A 181 -13.95 8.51 -24.77
N ALA A 182 -13.44 9.31 -23.84
CA ALA A 182 -13.88 10.69 -23.65
C ALA A 182 -13.62 11.56 -24.90
N ASP A 183 -12.42 11.47 -25.48
CA ASP A 183 -12.07 12.23 -26.68
C ASP A 183 -12.94 11.81 -27.91
N THR A 184 -13.45 10.56 -27.94
CA THR A 184 -14.31 10.07 -29.04
C THR A 184 -15.77 10.54 -28.90
N GLN A 185 -16.25 10.81 -27.68
CA GLN A 185 -17.62 11.31 -27.46
C GLN A 185 -17.76 12.82 -27.72
N GLU A 186 -16.66 13.56 -27.85
CA GLU A 186 -16.65 14.99 -28.18
C GLU A 186 -16.70 15.26 -29.71
N TYR A 187 -16.78 14.21 -30.55
CA TYR A 187 -16.84 14.30 -32.02
C TYR A 187 -18.12 13.65 -32.57
#